data_AF-A0A9W3FVH9-F1
#
_entry.id   AF-A0A9W3FVH9-F1
#
_cell.length_a   1.000
_cell.length_b   1.000
_cell.length_c   1.000
_cell.angle_alpha   90.00
_cell.angle_beta   90.00
_cell.angle_gamma   90.00
#
_symmetry.space_group_name_H-M   'P 1'
#
loop_
_entity.id
_entity.type
_entity.pdbx_description
1 polymer ?
#
loop_
_entity_poly.entity_id
_entity_poly.type
_entity_poly.pdbx_seq_one_letter_code
_entity_poly.pdbx_strand_id
1 'polypeptide(L)'
;MCFFPFVLERSTEIGKLLSSYLEKKSEVEDHSVHLLFSANRWEQVPLIKEKLGQGITLVVDRYAFSGVAFTSAKENFSLDWCKQPDVGLPKPDLVVFLQLRLAEAAARSEFGQERYEDRAFQEQVLRRFHQLQGDTSLNWKLPPLPWPHAVPLCCPHACDHPISGPLTQSPALAHARSF
;
A
#
# COMPACT_ATOMS: atom_id res chain seq x y z
N MET A 1 7.34 -20.41 6.48
CA MET A 1 7.30 -18.99 6.87
C MET A 1 5.88 -18.51 6.61
N CYS A 2 5.14 -18.13 7.65
CA CYS A 2 3.75 -17.66 7.49
C CYS A 2 3.78 -16.17 7.18
N PHE A 3 3.15 -15.79 6.06
CA PHE A 3 2.98 -14.39 5.65
C PHE A 3 1.56 -13.96 5.94
N PHE A 4 1.40 -12.82 6.61
CA PHE A 4 0.09 -12.21 6.82
C PHE A 4 0.03 -10.88 6.06
N PRO A 5 -0.82 -10.75 5.03
CA PRO A 5 -0.99 -9.49 4.31
C PRO A 5 -1.71 -8.49 5.21
N PHE A 6 -1.16 -7.30 5.32
CA PHE A 6 -1.70 -6.21 6.12
C PHE A 6 -1.95 -5.02 5.20
N VAL A 7 -3.20 -4.75 4.87
CA VAL A 7 -3.61 -3.63 4.00
C VAL A 7 -4.29 -2.57 4.86
N LEU A 8 -4.41 -1.33 4.37
CA LEU A 8 -5.30 -0.32 4.95
C LEU A 8 -6.61 -0.98 5.40
N GLU A 9 -6.87 -0.93 6.70
CA GLU A 9 -8.00 -1.65 7.28
C GLU A 9 -9.27 -0.83 7.04
N ARG A 10 -10.00 -1.17 5.97
CA ARG A 10 -11.24 -0.48 5.56
C ARG A 10 -12.48 -0.99 6.31
N SER A 11 -12.37 -2.04 7.14
CA SER A 11 -13.51 -2.60 7.88
C SER A 11 -13.81 -1.90 9.21
N THR A 12 -12.83 -1.20 9.80
CA THR A 12 -13.05 -0.43 11.03
C THR A 12 -13.86 0.84 10.75
N GLU A 13 -14.39 1.48 11.80
CA GLU A 13 -15.15 2.72 11.64
C GLU A 13 -14.29 3.84 11.01
N ILE A 14 -13.01 3.94 11.41
CA ILE A 14 -12.06 4.87 10.76
C ILE A 14 -11.81 4.43 9.31
N GLY A 15 -11.61 3.13 9.07
CA GLY A 15 -11.45 2.56 7.74
C GLY A 15 -12.58 2.88 6.77
N LYS A 16 -13.83 2.82 7.24
CA LYS A 16 -15.03 3.17 6.47
C LYS A 16 -15.05 4.65 6.09
N LEU A 17 -14.71 5.54 7.02
CA LEU A 17 -14.59 6.98 6.74
C LEU A 17 -13.52 7.27 5.70
N LEU A 18 -12.35 6.62 5.80
CA LEU A 18 -11.26 6.75 4.84
C LEU A 18 -11.66 6.23 3.45
N SER A 19 -12.35 5.09 3.37
CA SER A 19 -12.90 4.56 2.11
C SER A 19 -13.85 5.57 1.45
N SER A 20 -14.81 6.11 2.19
CA SER A 20 -15.75 7.10 1.67
C SER A 20 -15.05 8.36 1.15
N TYR A 21 -14.01 8.81 1.86
CA TYR A 21 -13.19 9.93 1.43
C TYR A 21 -12.40 9.65 0.14
N LEU A 22 -11.76 8.49 0.03
CA LEU A 22 -10.98 8.09 -1.16
C LEU A 22 -11.86 7.91 -2.40
N GLU A 23 -13.07 7.40 -2.21
CA GLU A 23 -14.11 7.23 -3.23
C GLU A 23 -14.83 8.54 -3.59
N LYS A 24 -14.39 9.70 -3.04
CA LYS A 24 -14.99 11.03 -3.29
C LYS A 24 -16.47 11.13 -2.85
N LYS A 25 -16.93 10.24 -1.97
CA LYS A 25 -18.30 10.23 -1.41
C LYS A 25 -18.46 11.19 -0.24
N SER A 26 -17.37 11.52 0.44
CA SER A 26 -17.35 12.50 1.52
C SER A 26 -16.12 13.40 1.43
N GLU A 27 -16.30 14.66 1.80
CA GLU A 27 -15.20 15.60 1.99
C GLU A 27 -14.79 15.61 3.46
N VAL A 28 -13.48 15.54 3.68
CA VAL A 28 -12.86 15.63 5.00
C VAL A 28 -11.69 16.59 4.85
N GLU A 29 -11.55 17.51 5.80
CA GLU A 29 -10.45 18.46 5.83
C GLU A 29 -9.09 17.73 5.87
N ASP A 30 -8.07 18.29 5.22
CA ASP A 30 -6.82 17.62 4.91
C ASP A 30 -5.99 17.24 6.16
N HIS A 31 -5.99 18.07 7.20
CA HIS A 31 -5.35 17.73 8.48
C HIS A 31 -6.13 16.60 9.16
N SER A 32 -7.46 16.69 9.18
CA SER A 32 -8.33 15.67 9.79
C SER A 32 -8.15 14.30 9.14
N VAL A 33 -8.19 14.22 7.80
CA VAL A 33 -8.00 12.94 7.10
C VAL A 33 -6.60 12.37 7.27
N HIS A 34 -5.56 13.23 7.35
CA HIS A 34 -4.21 12.78 7.64
C HIS A 34 -4.12 12.09 9.01
N LEU A 35 -4.74 12.70 10.03
CA LEU A 35 -4.80 12.13 11.38
C LEU A 35 -5.63 10.84 11.40
N LEU A 36 -6.72 10.75 10.64
CA LEU A 36 -7.50 9.51 10.51
C LEU A 36 -6.67 8.37 9.89
N PHE A 37 -5.87 8.65 8.86
CA PHE A 37 -4.95 7.66 8.31
C PHE A 37 -3.93 7.17 9.34
N SER A 38 -3.41 8.08 10.19
CA SER A 38 -2.50 7.69 11.27
C SER A 38 -3.21 6.89 12.36
N ALA A 39 -4.40 7.31 12.78
CA ALA A 39 -5.22 6.58 13.75
C ALA A 39 -5.53 5.15 13.28
N ASN A 40 -5.82 4.96 11.99
CA ASN A 40 -6.04 3.63 11.40
C ASN A 40 -4.80 2.72 11.44
N ARG A 41 -3.59 3.27 11.50
CA ARG A 41 -2.37 2.47 11.77
C ARG A 41 -2.25 2.15 13.26
N TRP A 42 -2.50 3.15 14.10
CA TRP A 42 -2.38 3.00 15.56
C TRP A 42 -3.36 1.98 16.14
N GLU A 43 -4.60 1.92 15.65
CA GLU A 43 -5.59 0.92 16.10
C GLU A 43 -5.13 -0.53 15.84
N GLN A 44 -4.19 -0.72 14.90
CA GLN A 44 -3.68 -2.02 14.48
C GLN A 44 -2.38 -2.42 15.18
N VAL A 45 -1.74 -1.49 15.91
CA VAL A 45 -0.47 -1.74 16.61
C VAL A 45 -0.54 -2.92 17.58
N PRO A 46 -1.61 -3.12 18.39
CA PRO A 46 -1.71 -4.28 19.26
C PRO A 46 -1.61 -5.60 18.49
N LEU A 47 -2.34 -5.72 17.38
CA LEU A 47 -2.33 -6.91 16.52
C LEU A 47 -0.97 -7.11 15.85
N ILE A 48 -0.36 -6.03 15.33
CA ILE A 48 0.99 -6.07 14.73
C ILE A 48 2.00 -6.62 15.75
N LYS A 49 2.02 -6.08 16.97
CA LYS A 49 2.93 -6.52 18.03
C LYS A 49 2.67 -7.97 18.44
N GLU A 50 1.41 -8.38 18.54
CA GLU A 50 1.04 -9.77 18.87
C GLU A 50 1.58 -10.74 17.81
N LYS A 51 1.33 -10.48 16.53
CA LYS A 51 1.75 -11.36 15.42
C LYS A 51 3.27 -11.42 15.30
N LEU A 52 3.96 -10.29 15.42
CA LEU A 52 5.43 -10.27 15.43
C LEU A 52 5.98 -11.05 16.64
N GLY A 53 5.35 -10.94 17.82
CA GLY A 53 5.71 -11.72 19.01
C GLY A 53 5.51 -13.23 18.85
N GLN A 54 4.60 -13.65 17.97
CA GLN A 54 4.38 -15.05 17.58
C GLN A 54 5.40 -15.56 16.53
N GLY A 55 6.35 -14.72 16.09
CA GLY A 55 7.30 -15.05 15.03
C GLY A 55 6.70 -15.03 13.62
N ILE A 56 5.54 -14.39 13.44
CA ILE A 56 4.88 -14.27 12.14
C ILE A 56 5.44 -13.04 11.40
N THR A 57 5.79 -13.22 10.12
CA THR A 57 6.20 -12.12 9.26
C THR A 57 4.98 -11.42 8.67
N LEU A 58 4.94 -10.09 8.81
CA LEU A 58 3.87 -9.25 8.28
C LEU A 58 4.31 -8.62 6.96
N VAL A 59 3.49 -8.75 5.93
CA VAL A 59 3.69 -8.04 4.65
C VAL A 59 2.67 -6.92 4.61
N VAL A 60 3.15 -5.69 4.74
CA VAL A 60 2.29 -4.52 4.90
C VAL A 60 2.22 -3.74 3.59
N ASP A 61 1.03 -3.68 3.00
CA ASP A 61 0.74 -2.84 1.85
C ASP A 61 0.38 -1.43 2.30
N ARG A 62 1.31 -0.50 2.06
CA ARG A 62 1.31 0.90 2.52
C ARG A 62 1.38 1.03 4.05
N TYR A 63 2.20 1.96 4.51
CA TYR A 63 2.39 2.22 5.94
C TYR A 63 2.51 3.74 6.19
N ALA A 64 3.17 4.15 7.28
CA ALA A 64 3.38 5.55 7.63
C ALA A 64 3.92 6.41 6.47
N PHE A 65 4.85 5.88 5.67
CA PHE A 65 5.48 6.61 4.57
C PHE A 65 4.49 7.11 3.53
N SER A 66 3.44 6.32 3.23
CA SER A 66 2.37 6.74 2.32
C SER A 66 1.57 7.89 2.91
N GLY A 67 1.24 7.84 4.21
CA GLY A 67 0.55 8.95 4.88
C GLY A 67 1.35 10.26 4.81
N VAL A 68 2.66 10.18 5.06
CA VAL A 68 3.55 11.34 4.98
C VAL A 68 3.67 11.86 3.55
N ALA A 69 3.91 10.99 2.57
CA ALA A 69 4.14 11.38 1.19
C ALA A 69 2.90 12.01 0.54
N PHE A 70 1.71 11.44 0.77
CA PHE A 70 0.47 11.94 0.17
C PHE A 70 0.03 13.28 0.79
N THR A 71 0.09 13.43 2.11
CA THR A 71 -0.33 14.70 2.73
C THR A 71 0.69 15.81 2.47
N SER A 72 2.00 15.55 2.56
CA SER A 72 3.02 16.57 2.26
C SER A 72 3.13 16.95 0.78
N ALA A 73 2.49 16.20 -0.12
CA ALA A 73 2.35 16.58 -1.52
C ALA A 73 1.30 17.70 -1.72
N LYS A 74 0.42 17.93 -0.74
CA LYS A 74 -0.54 19.04 -0.73
C LYS A 74 0.15 20.34 -0.27
N GLU A 75 -0.43 21.48 -0.62
CA GLU A 75 0.09 22.79 -0.23
C GLU A 75 0.02 22.99 1.29
N ASN A 76 0.99 23.69 1.86
CA ASN A 76 1.07 24.07 3.28
C ASN A 76 1.25 22.90 4.28
N PHE A 77 1.58 21.69 3.82
CA PHE A 77 1.92 20.57 4.69
C PHE A 77 3.44 20.31 4.73
N SER A 78 4.06 20.50 5.89
CA SER A 78 5.47 20.18 6.07
C SER A 78 5.67 18.67 6.27
N LEU A 79 6.81 18.15 5.78
CA LEU A 79 7.18 16.75 6.04
C LEU A 79 7.28 16.46 7.54
N ASP A 80 7.78 17.41 8.32
CA ASP A 80 7.94 17.26 9.76
C ASP A 80 6.59 17.05 10.45
N TRP A 81 5.61 17.92 10.19
CA TRP A 81 4.26 17.79 10.74
C TRP A 81 3.63 16.46 10.36
N CYS A 82 3.74 16.07 9.09
CA CYS A 82 3.18 14.81 8.59
C CYS A 82 3.81 13.55 9.23
N LYS A 83 5.06 13.63 9.73
CA LYS A 83 5.73 12.51 10.40
C LYS A 83 5.25 12.34 11.85
N GLN A 84 4.89 13.43 12.53
CA GLN A 84 4.63 13.42 13.97
C GLN A 84 3.55 12.42 14.41
N PRO A 85 2.39 12.28 13.72
CA PRO A 85 1.36 11.34 14.15
C PRO A 85 1.81 9.88 14.16
N ASP A 86 2.79 9.52 13.33
CA ASP A 86 3.27 8.14 13.18
C ASP A 86 4.53 7.83 14.00
N VAL A 87 5.07 8.80 14.76
CA VAL A 87 6.23 8.58 15.62
C VAL A 87 5.88 7.59 16.72
N GLY A 88 6.61 6.47 16.76
CA GLY A 88 6.41 5.40 17.75
C GLY A 88 5.68 4.16 17.22
N LEU A 89 5.20 4.17 15.98
CA LEU A 89 4.72 2.97 15.31
C LEU A 89 5.82 1.90 15.24
N PRO A 90 5.46 0.59 15.20
CA PRO A 90 6.41 -0.49 14.92
C PRO A 90 7.27 -0.20 13.70
N LYS A 91 8.58 -0.09 13.90
CA LYS A 91 9.52 0.22 12.82
C LYS A 91 9.64 -0.98 11.87
N PRO A 92 9.48 -0.80 10.56
CA PRO A 92 9.67 -1.88 9.61
C PRO A 92 11.15 -2.26 9.47
N ASP A 93 11.43 -3.56 9.39
CA ASP A 93 12.78 -4.10 9.13
C ASP A 93 13.23 -3.89 7.67
N LEU A 94 12.26 -3.76 6.76
CA LEU A 94 12.47 -3.59 5.32
C LEU A 94 11.34 -2.73 4.75
N VAL A 95 11.70 -1.76 3.90
CA VAL A 95 10.74 -0.98 3.12
C VAL A 95 11.05 -1.16 1.65
N VAL A 96 10.13 -1.79 0.92
CA VAL A 96 10.26 -1.99 -0.53
C VAL A 96 9.48 -0.88 -1.24
N PHE A 97 10.18 -0.04 -1.99
CA PHE A 97 9.53 1.00 -2.80
C PHE A 97 9.42 0.54 -4.25
N LEU A 98 8.19 0.23 -4.66
CA LEU A 98 7.89 -0.21 -6.03
C LEU A 98 7.75 1.01 -6.93
N GLN A 99 8.84 1.42 -7.59
CA GLN A 99 8.78 2.51 -8.56
C GLN A 99 8.14 2.01 -9.87
N LEU A 100 7.05 2.65 -10.27
CA LEU A 100 6.41 2.45 -11.56
C LEU A 100 6.50 3.74 -12.37
N ARG A 101 6.76 3.66 -13.68
CA ARG A 101 6.73 4.88 -14.51
C ARG A 101 5.30 5.37 -14.59
N LEU A 102 5.07 6.67 -14.41
CA LEU A 102 3.72 7.25 -14.44
C LEU A 102 2.98 6.95 -15.76
N ALA A 103 3.70 6.86 -16.88
CA ALA A 103 3.14 6.45 -18.17
C ALA A 103 2.57 5.01 -18.15
N GLU A 104 3.19 4.09 -17.39
CA GLU A 104 2.71 2.72 -17.22
C GLU A 104 1.55 2.64 -16.23
N ALA A 105 1.54 3.51 -15.22
CA ALA A 105 0.43 3.64 -14.28
C ALA A 105 -0.84 4.16 -14.99
N ALA A 106 -0.69 5.21 -15.80
CA ALA A 106 -1.79 5.82 -16.55
C ALA A 106 -2.33 4.93 -17.68
N ALA A 107 -1.56 3.95 -18.14
CA ALA A 107 -2.01 2.96 -19.13
C ALA A 107 -2.96 1.90 -18.55
N ARG A 108 -3.14 1.86 -17.22
CA ARG A 108 -4.09 0.95 -16.55
C ARG A 108 -5.50 1.53 -16.66
N SER A 109 -6.48 0.69 -17.02
CA SER A 109 -7.87 1.08 -17.30
C SER A 109 -8.61 1.71 -16.12
N GLU A 110 -8.09 1.60 -14.90
CA GLU A 110 -8.73 2.06 -13.67
C GLU A 110 -8.13 3.37 -13.11
N PHE A 111 -7.12 3.96 -13.77
CA PHE A 111 -6.49 5.20 -13.30
C PHE A 111 -7.47 6.39 -13.37
N GLY A 112 -7.69 7.07 -12.25
CA GLY A 112 -8.49 8.31 -12.13
C GLY A 112 -9.78 8.15 -11.31
N GLN A 113 -10.08 6.94 -10.84
CA GLN A 113 -11.28 6.64 -10.05
C GLN A 113 -11.17 7.18 -8.63
N GLU A 114 -10.02 6.98 -7.96
CA GLU A 114 -9.80 7.45 -6.59
C GLU A 114 -9.29 8.90 -6.52
N ARG A 115 -9.42 9.52 -5.33
CA ARG A 115 -9.11 10.94 -5.08
C ARG A 115 -7.69 11.38 -5.50
N TYR A 116 -6.71 10.49 -5.39
CA TYR A 116 -5.29 10.83 -5.59
C TYR A 116 -4.71 10.34 -6.92
N GLU A 117 -5.54 9.83 -7.82
CA GLU A 117 -5.11 9.32 -9.12
C GLU A 117 -5.03 10.42 -10.19
N ASP A 118 -4.31 11.50 -9.85
CA ASP A 118 -3.96 12.59 -10.76
C ASP A 118 -2.45 12.57 -11.03
N ARG A 119 -2.06 12.76 -12.30
CA ARG A 119 -0.65 12.67 -12.70
C ARG A 119 0.23 13.71 -12.02
N ALA A 120 -0.21 14.97 -11.98
CA ALA A 120 0.58 16.05 -11.39
C ALA A 120 0.75 15.84 -9.88
N PHE A 121 -0.30 15.37 -9.22
CA PHE A 121 -0.25 15.01 -7.80
C PHE A 121 0.69 13.82 -7.54
N GLN A 122 0.62 12.76 -8.34
CA GLN A 122 1.50 11.59 -8.22
C GLN A 122 2.98 11.95 -8.44
N GLU A 123 3.29 12.91 -9.32
CA GLU A 123 4.65 13.45 -9.46
C GLU A 123 5.16 14.11 -8.18
N GLN A 124 4.31 14.86 -7.47
CA GLN A 124 4.67 15.45 -6.18
C GLN A 124 4.86 14.37 -5.10
N VAL A 125 3.95 13.40 -5.02
CA VAL A 125 4.05 12.27 -4.09
C VAL A 125 5.37 11.50 -4.29
N LEU A 126 5.77 11.26 -5.54
CA LEU A 126 7.04 10.61 -5.86
C LEU A 126 8.25 11.41 -5.34
N ARG A 127 8.24 12.74 -5.50
CA ARG A 127 9.30 13.61 -4.94
C ARG A 127 9.36 13.50 -3.40
N ARG A 128 8.22 13.41 -2.73
CA ARG A 128 8.16 13.22 -1.27
C ARG A 128 8.72 11.87 -0.85
N PHE A 129 8.41 10.79 -1.59
CA PHE A 129 9.02 9.48 -1.33
C PHE A 129 10.55 9.51 -1.48
N HIS A 130 11.10 10.19 -2.49
CA HIS A 130 12.54 10.36 -2.62
C HIS A 130 13.17 11.12 -1.44
N GLN A 131 12.47 12.12 -0.89
CA GLN A 131 12.92 12.81 0.34
C GLN A 131 12.92 11.85 1.54
N LEU A 132 11.91 11.00 1.69
CA LEU A 132 11.83 10.00 2.76
C LEU A 132 12.88 8.89 2.65
N GLN A 133 13.28 8.53 1.42
CA GLN A 133 14.35 7.57 1.15
C GLN A 133 15.74 8.07 1.61
N GLY A 134 15.90 9.38 1.83
CA GLY A 134 17.12 9.94 2.42
C GLY A 134 17.32 9.58 3.90
N ASP A 135 16.31 9.02 4.57
CA ASP A 135 16.41 8.57 5.95
C ASP A 135 17.20 7.25 6.06
N THR A 136 18.46 7.36 6.44
CA THR A 136 19.38 6.20 6.59
C THR A 136 19.05 5.31 7.78
N SER A 137 18.10 5.70 8.65
CA SER A 137 17.67 4.84 9.75
C SER A 137 16.78 3.69 9.27
N LEU A 138 16.26 3.75 8.05
CA LEU A 138 15.36 2.78 7.45
C LEU A 138 16.05 1.99 6.34
N ASN A 139 15.76 0.69 6.25
CA ASN A 139 16.30 -0.19 5.23
C ASN A 139 15.41 -0.13 3.97
N TRP A 140 15.60 0.91 3.16
CA TRP A 140 14.93 1.06 1.87
C TRP A 140 15.54 0.14 0.82
N LYS A 141 14.70 -0.57 0.07
CA LYS A 141 15.09 -1.31 -1.14
C LYS A 141 14.28 -0.84 -2.34
N LEU A 142 15.00 -0.49 -3.39
CA LEU A 142 14.45 -0.23 -4.72
C LEU A 142 14.86 -1.39 -5.60
N PRO A 143 13.92 -2.27 -5.97
CA PRO A 143 14.23 -3.34 -6.88
C PRO A 143 14.45 -2.77 -8.29
N PRO A 144 15.32 -3.42 -9.10
CA PRO A 144 15.67 -2.93 -10.42
C PRO A 144 14.48 -2.98 -11.39
N LEU A 145 14.41 -1.99 -12.27
CA LEU A 145 13.51 -1.98 -13.44
C LEU A 145 14.25 -2.52 -14.68
N PRO A 146 13.59 -3.31 -15.56
CA PRO A 146 12.23 -3.84 -15.42
C PRO A 146 12.17 -4.93 -14.36
N TRP A 147 11.04 -5.01 -13.66
CA TRP A 147 10.79 -6.11 -12.72
C TRP A 147 10.98 -7.44 -13.45
N PRO A 148 11.73 -8.41 -12.89
CA PRO A 148 11.81 -9.73 -13.49
C PRO A 148 10.38 -10.23 -13.66
N HIS A 149 9.99 -10.52 -14.90
CA HIS A 149 8.66 -10.97 -15.26
C HIS A 149 8.17 -11.98 -14.22
N ALA A 150 6.94 -11.80 -13.72
CA ALA A 150 6.31 -12.68 -12.77
C ALA A 150 6.52 -14.13 -13.21
N VAL A 151 7.46 -14.82 -12.57
CA VAL A 151 7.62 -16.25 -12.75
C VAL A 151 6.29 -16.81 -12.25
N PRO A 152 5.50 -17.50 -13.09
CA PRO A 152 4.33 -18.20 -12.59
C PRO A 152 4.85 -19.08 -11.46
N LEU A 153 4.24 -18.98 -10.28
CA LEU A 153 4.42 -19.95 -9.21
C LEU A 153 3.81 -21.28 -9.68
N CYS A 154 4.41 -21.90 -10.70
CA CYS A 154 4.25 -23.33 -10.94
C CYS A 154 5.08 -24.00 -9.87
N CYS A 155 4.41 -24.43 -8.80
CA CYS A 155 4.96 -25.43 -7.91
C CYS A 155 5.44 -26.62 -8.76
N PRO A 156 6.73 -26.98 -8.74
CA PRO A 156 7.11 -28.30 -9.19
C PRO A 156 6.54 -29.27 -8.13
N HIS A 157 5.95 -30.38 -8.55
CA HIS A 157 5.27 -31.41 -7.75
C HIS A 157 3.76 -31.23 -7.58
N ALA A 158 3.03 -31.26 -8.70
CA ALA A 158 1.74 -31.95 -8.71
C ALA A 158 1.82 -33.03 -9.80
N CYS A 159 1.91 -34.28 -9.32
CA CYS A 159 2.08 -35.48 -10.12
C CYS A 159 0.91 -35.72 -11.09
N ASP A 160 1.26 -36.45 -12.15
CA ASP A 160 0.40 -37.04 -13.17
C ASP A 160 -0.94 -37.58 -12.63
N HIS A 161 -2.04 -37.13 -13.22
CA HIS A 161 -3.19 -37.98 -13.58
C HIS A 161 -4.04 -37.31 -14.66
N PRO A 162 -4.44 -38.02 -15.73
CA PRO A 162 -5.31 -37.48 -16.76
C PRO A 162 -6.78 -37.64 -16.33
N ILE A 163 -7.51 -36.54 -16.19
CA ILE A 163 -8.97 -36.58 -16.10
C ILE A 163 -9.55 -35.70 -17.21
N SER A 164 -10.09 -36.40 -18.21
CA SER A 164 -11.02 -35.92 -19.23
C SER A 164 -12.30 -35.36 -18.59
N GLY A 165 -12.65 -34.11 -18.89
CA GLY A 165 -13.92 -33.49 -18.53
C GLY A 165 -14.06 -32.09 -19.15
N PRO A 166 -15.27 -31.66 -19.57
CA PRO A 166 -15.45 -30.52 -20.45
C PRO A 166 -15.19 -29.18 -19.74
N LEU A 167 -14.67 -28.23 -20.52
CA LEU A 167 -14.42 -26.83 -20.18
C LEU A 167 -15.66 -26.17 -19.55
N THR A 168 -15.75 -26.20 -18.22
CA THR A 168 -16.55 -25.25 -17.45
C THR A 168 -15.69 -24.02 -17.19
N GLN A 169 -16.12 -22.91 -17.75
CA GLN A 169 -15.58 -21.58 -17.46
C GLN A 169 -15.60 -21.36 -15.95
N SER A 170 -14.42 -21.35 -15.33
CA SER A 170 -14.28 -20.95 -13.94
C SER A 170 -13.99 -19.44 -13.88
N PRO A 171 -14.77 -18.65 -13.14
CA PRO A 171 -14.60 -17.21 -13.04
C PRO A 171 -13.53 -16.93 -11.98
N ALA A 172 -12.27 -16.92 -12.40
CA ALA A 172 -11.16 -16.56 -11.51
C ALA A 172 -10.19 -15.58 -12.18
N LEU A 173 -10.73 -14.65 -12.96
CA LEU A 173 -10.15 -13.31 -13.09
C LEU A 173 -10.88 -12.42 -12.08
N ALA A 174 -10.69 -12.70 -10.80
CA ALA A 174 -11.01 -11.74 -9.77
C ALA A 174 -10.04 -10.58 -9.96
N HIS A 175 -10.59 -9.51 -10.53
CA HIS A 175 -10.10 -8.13 -10.47
C HIS A 175 -8.96 -7.96 -9.47
N ALA A 176 -7.73 -7.93 -9.98
CA ALA A 176 -6.67 -7.16 -9.34
C ALA A 176 -7.12 -5.70 -9.47
N ARG A 177 -7.99 -5.27 -8.54
CA ARG A 177 -8.24 -3.86 -8.31
C ARG A 177 -6.86 -3.24 -8.16
N SER A 178 -6.58 -2.24 -8.98
CA SER A 178 -5.58 -1.24 -8.65
C SER A 178 -5.78 -0.89 -7.17
N PHE A 179 -4.75 -0.98 -6.32
CA PHE A 179 -4.45 -0.14 -5.13
C PHE A 179 -3.31 -0.76 -4.33
#